data_AF-A0A379AEQ8-F1
#
_entry.id   AF-A0A379AEQ8-F1
#
_cell.length_a   1.000
_cell.length_b   1.000
_cell.length_c   1.000
_cell.angle_alpha   90.00
_cell.angle_beta   90.00
_cell.angle_gamma   90.00
#
_symmetry.space_group_name_H-M   'P 1'
#
loop_
_entity.id
_entity.type
_entity.pdbx_description
1 polymer ?
#
loop_
_entity_poly.entity_id
_entity_poly.type
_entity_poly.pdbx_seq_one_letter_code
_entity_poly.pdbx_strand_id
1 'polypeptide(L)' 'MKDRFKGMHGDLFGGDSAFTLTTPSAEPETNDAEAEAVAALVSLGYKPQEASRMISKVGRPDADCETLIREALRAAI' A
#
# COMPACT_ATOMS: atom_id res chain seq x y z
N MET A 1 12.83 -10.04 33.96
CA MET A 1 13.71 -10.30 32.79
C MET A 1 12.84 -10.94 31.73
N LYS A 2 12.91 -10.43 30.49
CA LYS A 2 12.35 -11.03 29.26
C LYS A 2 10.82 -10.99 29.11
N ASP A 3 10.28 -9.81 28.86
CA ASP A 3 8.99 -9.66 28.17
C ASP A 3 9.22 -8.82 26.91
N ARG A 4 10.09 -9.33 26.03
CA ARG A 4 10.59 -8.62 24.83
C ARG A 4 10.09 -9.17 23.51
N PHE A 5 9.12 -10.09 23.47
CA PHE A 5 8.56 -10.61 22.20
C PHE A 5 7.12 -11.14 22.40
N LYS A 6 6.16 -10.24 22.66
CA LYS A 6 4.74 -10.58 22.51
C LYS A 6 4.37 -10.54 21.01
N GLY A 7 4.78 -11.61 20.32
CA GLY A 7 4.14 -12.25 19.16
C GLY A 7 3.27 -11.43 18.22
N MET A 8 3.85 -10.50 17.46
CA MET A 8 3.13 -9.86 16.34
C MET A 8 4.00 -9.66 15.09
N HIS A 9 4.92 -10.59 14.83
CA HIS A 9 5.83 -10.52 13.68
C HIS A 9 6.07 -11.89 13.03
N GLY A 10 5.11 -12.81 13.16
CA GLY A 10 5.35 -14.24 12.92
C GLY A 10 4.43 -14.94 11.92
N ASP A 11 3.40 -14.28 11.37
CA ASP A 11 2.42 -14.98 10.51
C ASP A 11 1.92 -14.15 9.32
N LEU A 12 2.80 -13.34 8.73
CA LEU A 12 2.53 -12.66 7.44
C LEU A 12 3.33 -13.27 6.28
N PHE A 13 4.19 -14.25 6.55
CA PHE A 13 5.00 -14.96 5.56
C PHE A 13 4.88 -16.49 5.69
N GLY A 14 3.84 -16.98 6.38
CA GLY A 14 3.50 -18.40 6.50
C GLY A 14 2.73 -18.86 5.28
N GLY A 15 3.43 -19.48 4.34
CA GLY A 15 2.97 -19.80 2.99
C GLY A 15 1.60 -20.47 2.89
N ASP A 16 0.75 -19.85 2.09
CA ASP A 16 0.12 -20.50 0.94
C ASP A 16 0.07 -19.46 -0.18
N SER A 17 1.20 -19.30 -0.87
CA SER A 17 1.25 -18.59 -2.14
C SER A 17 0.53 -19.45 -3.18
N ALA A 18 -0.80 -19.52 -3.10
CA ALA A 18 -1.62 -19.72 -4.27
C ALA A 18 -1.43 -18.47 -5.12
N PHE A 19 -0.33 -18.43 -5.89
CA PHE A 19 -0.14 -17.49 -6.98
C PHE A 19 -1.18 -17.86 -8.04
N THR A 20 -2.42 -17.48 -7.80
CA THR A 20 -3.42 -17.31 -8.84
C THR A 20 -2.85 -16.24 -9.75
N LEU A 21 -2.29 -16.66 -10.88
CA LEU A 21 -2.10 -15.85 -12.06
C LEU A 21 -3.49 -15.49 -12.62
N THR A 22 -4.30 -14.81 -11.83
CA THR A 22 -5.42 -14.04 -12.35
C THR A 22 -4.74 -12.85 -13.01
N THR A 23 -4.62 -12.92 -14.34
CA THR A 23 -4.42 -11.73 -15.16
C THR A 23 -5.43 -10.70 -14.65
N PRO A 24 -5.03 -9.56 -14.06
CA PRO A 24 -5.99 -8.52 -13.80
C PRO A 24 -6.44 -8.08 -15.18
N SER A 25 -7.69 -8.43 -15.52
CA SER A 25 -8.42 -7.72 -16.54
C SER A 25 -8.43 -6.29 -16.06
N ALA A 26 -7.56 -5.47 -16.68
CA ALA A 26 -7.37 -4.08 -16.37
C ALA A 26 -8.65 -3.33 -16.75
N GLU A 27 -9.61 -3.31 -15.85
CA GLU A 27 -10.52 -2.18 -15.74
C GLU A 27 -9.91 -1.27 -14.69
N PRO A 28 -9.56 -0.01 -15.02
CA PRO A 28 -9.10 0.95 -14.03
C PRO A 28 -10.31 1.37 -13.21
N GLU A 29 -10.75 0.48 -12.31
CA GLU A 29 -11.61 0.85 -11.22
C GLU A 29 -10.82 1.87 -10.40
N THR A 30 -11.31 3.09 -10.30
CA THR A 30 -10.64 4.20 -9.60
C THR A 30 -10.28 3.88 -8.14
N ASN A 31 -10.88 2.81 -7.58
CA ASN A 31 -10.51 2.23 -6.29
C ASN A 31 -9.15 1.52 -6.27
N ASP A 32 -8.68 0.97 -7.40
CA ASP A 32 -7.37 0.30 -7.48
C ASP A 32 -6.23 1.32 -7.44
N ALA A 33 -6.40 2.51 -8.02
CA ALA A 33 -5.34 3.52 -8.08
C ALA A 33 -4.86 3.97 -6.69
N GLU A 34 -5.78 4.17 -5.74
CA GLU A 34 -5.42 4.53 -4.36
C GLU A 34 -4.76 3.35 -3.63
N ALA A 35 -5.31 2.14 -3.78
CA ALA A 35 -4.78 0.94 -3.13
C ALA A 35 -3.38 0.58 -3.63
N GLU A 36 -3.15 0.67 -4.94
CA GLU A 36 -1.85 0.51 -5.58
C GLU A 36 -0.84 1.55 -5.09
N ALA A 37 -1.27 2.83 -5.02
CA ALA A 37 -0.41 3.89 -4.52
C ALA A 37 0.00 3.66 -3.05
N VAL A 38 -0.93 3.18 -2.20
CA VAL A 38 -0.62 2.79 -0.82
C VAL A 38 0.39 1.65 -0.78
N ALA A 39 0.20 0.59 -1.56
CA ALA A 39 1.10 -0.55 -1.62
C ALA A 39 2.51 -0.17 -2.08
N ALA A 40 2.60 0.76 -3.05
CA ALA A 40 3.87 1.30 -3.52
C ALA A 40 4.59 2.08 -2.40
N LEU A 41 3.89 2.96 -1.68
CA LEU A 41 4.47 3.69 -0.54
C LEU A 41 4.93 2.75 0.57
N VAL A 42 4.18 1.69 0.87
CA VAL A 42 4.59 0.66 1.84
C VAL A 42 5.87 -0.04 1.39
N SER A 43 5.99 -0.33 0.09
CA SER A 43 7.19 -0.93 -0.50
C SER A 43 8.41 -0.02 -0.43
N LEU A 44 8.21 1.31 -0.40
CA LEU A 44 9.27 2.30 -0.16
C LEU A 44 9.68 2.41 1.32
N GLY A 45 8.97 1.73 2.23
CA GLY A 45 9.27 1.70 3.66
C GLY A 45 8.37 2.58 4.52
N TYR A 46 7.33 3.20 3.96
CA TYR A 46 6.32 3.90 4.75
C TYR A 46 5.43 2.89 5.49
N LYS A 47 4.94 3.27 6.67
CA LYS A 47 3.98 2.44 7.41
C LYS A 47 2.65 2.39 6.66
N PRO A 48 1.91 1.26 6.66
CA PRO A 48 0.61 1.16 5.97
C PRO A 48 -0.37 2.27 6.36
N GLN A 49 -0.46 2.60 7.65
CA GLN A 49 -1.34 3.65 8.16
C GLN A 49 -0.91 5.05 7.69
N GLU A 50 0.40 5.25 7.53
CA GLU A 50 0.96 6.52 7.06
C GLU A 50 0.74 6.67 5.56
N ALA A 51 1.04 5.62 4.78
CA ALA A 51 0.80 5.55 3.36
C ALA A 51 -0.67 5.82 3.01
N SER A 52 -1.63 5.12 3.64
CA SER A 52 -3.06 5.39 3.43
C SER A 52 -3.42 6.84 3.74
N ARG A 53 -2.91 7.41 4.84
CA ARG A 53 -3.19 8.80 5.21
C ARG A 53 -2.60 9.79 4.20
N MET A 54 -1.43 9.50 3.63
CA MET A 54 -0.80 10.34 2.62
C MET A 54 -1.62 10.32 1.33
N ILE A 55 -2.01 9.13 0.86
CA ILE A 55 -2.85 8.98 -0.34
C ILE A 55 -4.21 9.65 -0.14
N SER A 56 -4.92 9.42 0.98
CA SER A 56 -6.22 10.07 1.22
C SER A 56 -6.18 11.60 1.29
N LYS A 57 -5.00 12.20 1.56
CA LYS A 57 -4.83 13.67 1.55
C LYS A 57 -4.64 14.23 0.15
N VAL A 58 -4.04 13.46 -0.76
CA VAL A 58 -3.75 13.87 -2.14
C VAL A 58 -4.72 13.24 -3.17
N GLY A 59 -5.52 12.29 -2.71
CA GLY A 59 -6.50 11.51 -3.46
C GLY A 59 -7.50 12.40 -4.19
N ARG A 60 -7.69 12.11 -5.48
CA ARG A 60 -8.73 12.71 -6.32
C ARG A 60 -9.39 11.58 -7.11
N PRO A 61 -10.70 11.67 -7.37
CA PRO A 61 -11.46 10.59 -8.03
C PRO A 61 -10.94 10.24 -9.43
N ASP A 62 -10.19 11.14 -10.08
CA ASP A 62 -9.65 10.97 -11.44
C ASP A 62 -8.11 10.92 -11.47
N ALA A 63 -7.44 10.71 -10.33
CA ALA A 63 -5.97 10.68 -10.28
C ALA A 63 -5.43 9.26 -10.47
N ASP A 64 -4.47 9.12 -11.39
CA ASP A 64 -3.73 7.86 -11.59
C ASP A 64 -2.82 7.53 -10.40
N CYS A 65 -2.53 6.24 -10.21
CA CYS A 65 -1.66 5.74 -9.13
C CYS A 65 -0.30 6.43 -9.08
N GLU A 66 0.35 6.66 -10.24
CA GLU A 66 1.64 7.36 -10.33
C GLU A 66 1.52 8.81 -9.82
N THR A 67 0.44 9.49 -10.17
CA THR A 67 0.19 10.87 -9.72
C THR A 67 -0.01 10.92 -8.21
N LEU A 68 -0.78 9.97 -7.66
CA LEU A 68 -0.99 9.85 -6.22
C LEU A 68 0.32 9.61 -5.46
N ILE A 69 1.17 8.70 -5.94
CA ILE A 69 2.49 8.43 -5.34
C ILE A 69 3.37 9.68 -5.39
N ARG A 70 3.41 10.36 -6.54
CA ARG A 70 4.24 11.55 -6.75
C ARG A 70 3.84 12.69 -5.81
N GLU A 71 2.55 12.98 -5.73
CA GLU A 71 2.01 14.04 -4.87
C GLU A 71 2.20 13.70 -3.39
N ALA A 72 1.99 12.44 -3.00
CA ALA A 72 2.20 11.98 -1.63
C ALA A 72 3.66 12.14 -1.19
N LEU A 73 4.62 11.76 -2.02
CA LEU A 73 6.05 11.94 -1.72
C LEU A 73 6.44 13.41 -1.69
N ARG A 74 5.88 14.25 -2.58
CA ARG A 74 6.10 15.70 -2.57
C ARG A 74 5.61 16.35 -1.28
N ALA A 75 4.48 15.89 -0.75
CA ALA A 75 3.89 16.40 0.48
C ALA A 75 4.57 15.89 1.76
N ALA A 76 5.43 14.87 1.65
CA ALA A 76 6.13 14.26 2.79
C ALA A 76 7.53 14.86 3.05
N ILE A 77 8.00 15.75 2.17
CA ILE A 77 9.25 16.52 2.29
C ILE A 77 8.90 17.88 2.91
#